data_AF-A0A960NW65-F1
#
_entry.id   AF-A0A960NW65-F1
#
_cell.length_a   1.000
_cell.length_b   1.000
_cell.length_c   1.000
_cell.angle_alpha   90.00
_cell.angle_beta   90.00
_cell.angle_gamma   90.00
#
_symmetry.space_group_name_H-M   'P 1'
#
loop_
_entity.id
_entity.type
_entity.pdbx_description
1 polymer ?
#
loop_
_entity_poly.entity_id
_entity_poly.type
_entity_poly.pdbx_seq_one_letter_code
_entity_poly.pdbx_strand_id
1 'polypeptide(L)' 'MTTARLAISVEADLADRIREAADGGTVSGWLADAAERKLRAQGMSEVVADWEAEHGEISVAERRRARRELGLSNQP' A
#
# COMPACT_ATOMS: atom_id res chain seq x y z
N MET A 1 -8.48 -23.62 3.99
CA MET A 1 -7.58 -22.63 3.39
C MET A 1 -6.20 -23.26 3.27
N THR A 2 -5.58 -23.24 2.10
CA THR A 2 -4.24 -23.80 1.88
C THR A 2 -3.19 -22.71 2.02
N THR A 3 -2.18 -22.91 2.87
CA THR A 3 -1.07 -21.96 3.05
C THR A 3 0.12 -22.35 2.17
N ALA A 4 0.70 -21.38 1.46
CA ALA A 4 1.96 -21.56 0.73
C ALA A 4 3.14 -20.97 1.53
N ARG A 5 4.30 -21.62 1.51
CA ARG A 5 5.52 -21.11 2.15
C ARG A 5 6.38 -20.38 1.11
N LEU A 6 6.81 -19.18 1.44
CA LEU A 6 7.77 -18.40 0.66
C LEU A 6 9.13 -18.38 1.39
N ALA A 7 10.20 -18.73 0.68
CA ALA A 7 11.57 -18.57 1.14
C ALA A 7 12.20 -17.41 0.37
N ILE A 8 12.67 -16.39 1.09
CA ILE A 8 13.16 -15.14 0.51
C ILE A 8 14.49 -14.80 1.18
N SER A 9 15.50 -14.49 0.37
CA SER A 9 16.75 -13.90 0.82
C SER A 9 16.67 -12.39 0.70
N VAL A 10 17.12 -11.69 1.73
CA VAL A 10 17.19 -10.23 1.78
C VAL A 10 18.53 -9.80 2.37
N GLU A 11 18.93 -8.56 2.08
CA GLU A 11 20.10 -7.95 2.72
C GLU A 11 19.96 -7.94 4.24
N ALA A 12 21.08 -8.10 4.95
CA ALA A 12 21.08 -8.23 6.41
C ALA A 12 20.43 -7.02 7.10
N ASP A 13 20.81 -5.80 6.68
CA ASP A 13 20.25 -4.56 7.23
C ASP A 13 18.74 -4.44 6.99
N LEU A 14 18.25 -4.95 5.86
CA LEU A 14 16.82 -4.98 5.57
C LEU A 14 16.10 -6.01 6.45
N ALA A 15 16.72 -7.17 6.69
CA ALA A 15 16.17 -8.18 7.60
C ALA A 15 15.98 -7.62 9.01
N ASP A 16 16.94 -6.85 9.52
CA ASP A 16 16.86 -6.24 10.84
C ASP A 16 15.77 -5.17 10.93
N ARG A 17 15.67 -4.31 9.91
CA ARG A 17 14.59 -3.33 9.80
C ARG A 17 13.21 -3.98 9.71
N ILE A 18 13.08 -5.12 9.02
CA ILE A 18 11.82 -5.87 8.95
C ILE A 18 11.46 -6.44 10.32
N ARG A 19 12.44 -6.98 11.05
CA ARG A 19 12.23 -7.51 12.41
C ARG A 19 11.80 -6.40 13.37
N GLU A 20 12.44 -5.25 13.30
CA GLU A 20 12.07 -4.07 14.08
C GLU A 20 10.66 -3.56 13.70
N ALA A 21 10.34 -3.49 12.40
CA ALA A 21 9.02 -3.05 11.95
C ALA A 21 7.89 -4.02 12.33
N ALA A 22 8.22 -5.28 12.61
CA ALA A 22 7.29 -6.29 13.07
C ALA A 22 7.10 -6.29 14.61
N ASP A 23 7.67 -5.32 15.34
CA ASP A 23 7.68 -5.27 16.81
C ASP A 23 6.29 -5.50 17.43
N GLY A 24 6.11 -6.67 18.06
CA GLY A 24 4.85 -7.17 18.62
C GLY A 24 4.12 -8.26 17.81
N GLY A 25 4.60 -8.61 16.61
CA GLY A 25 4.00 -9.62 15.72
C GLY A 25 5.02 -10.55 15.05
N THR A 26 4.56 -11.34 14.07
CA THR A 26 5.46 -12.21 13.28
C THR A 26 5.94 -11.49 12.03
N VAL A 27 7.22 -11.67 11.66
CA VAL A 27 7.79 -11.14 10.41
C VAL A 27 6.97 -11.57 9.19
N SER A 28 6.52 -12.83 9.15
CA SER A 28 5.68 -13.31 8.06
C SER A 28 4.32 -12.62 7.98
N GLY A 29 3.70 -12.32 9.13
CA GLY A 29 2.44 -11.57 9.18
C GLY A 29 2.62 -10.14 8.72
N TRP A 30 3.65 -9.47 9.23
CA TRP A 30 4.00 -8.11 8.79
C TRP A 30 4.28 -8.04 7.28
N LEU A 31 5.02 -9.02 6.73
CA LEU A 31 5.31 -9.11 5.30
C LEU A 31 4.05 -9.39 4.46
N ALA A 32 3.18 -10.29 4.91
CA ALA A 32 1.92 -10.58 4.24
C ALA A 32 1.04 -9.32 4.17
N ASP A 33 0.88 -8.61 5.29
CA ASP A 33 0.12 -7.37 5.34
C ASP A 33 0.72 -6.28 4.44
N ALA A 34 2.05 -6.15 4.43
CA ALA A 34 2.74 -5.20 3.57
C ALA A 34 2.55 -5.55 2.08
N ALA A 35 2.62 -6.83 1.73
CA ALA A 35 2.39 -7.31 0.37
C ALA A 35 0.94 -7.06 -0.07
N GLU A 36 -0.04 -7.34 0.77
CA GLU A 36 -1.45 -7.05 0.48
C GLU A 36 -1.71 -5.57 0.27
N ARG A 37 -1.16 -4.70 1.12
CA ARG A 37 -1.26 -3.24 0.95
C ARG A 37 -0.65 -2.80 -0.37
N LYS A 38 0.51 -3.33 -0.74
CA LYS A 38 1.19 -2.99 -2.00
C LYS A 38 0.39 -3.46 -3.22
N LEU A 39 -0.09 -4.70 -3.22
CA LEU A 39 -0.89 -5.25 -4.31
C LEU A 39 -2.21 -4.49 -4.48
N ARG A 40 -2.88 -4.14 -3.38
CA ARG A 40 -4.08 -3.30 -3.41
C ARG A 40 -3.79 -1.92 -4.00
N ALA A 41 -2.67 -1.30 -3.62
CA ALA A 41 -2.27 0.00 -4.17
C ALA A 41 -1.93 -0.08 -5.66
N GLN A 42 -1.29 -1.16 -6.12
CA GLN A 42 -1.03 -1.40 -7.54
C GLN A 42 -2.32 -1.56 -8.34
N GLY A 43 -3.25 -2.42 -7.89
CA GLY A 43 -4.55 -2.57 -8.54
C GLY A 43 -5.37 -1.27 -8.51
N MET A 44 -5.30 -0.49 -7.44
CA MET A 44 -5.94 0.83 -7.39
C MET A 44 -5.33 1.80 -8.41
N SER A 45 -4.01 1.75 -8.62
CA SER A 45 -3.33 2.58 -9.62
C SER A 45 -3.80 2.26 -11.04
N GLU A 46 -4.04 0.99 -11.34
CA GLU A 46 -4.58 0.56 -12.64
C GLU A 46 -6.00 1.11 -12.83
N VAL A 47 -6.86 0.96 -11.81
CA VAL A 47 -8.23 1.50 -11.85
C VAL A 47 -8.26 3.03 -12.02
N VAL A 48 -7.35 3.75 -11.36
CA VAL A 48 -7.23 5.21 -11.53
C VAL A 48 -6.78 5.55 -12.94
N ALA A 49 -5.81 4.83 -13.50
CA ALA A 49 -5.33 5.07 -14.85
C ALA A 49 -6.42 4.83 -15.91
N ASP A 50 -7.20 3.76 -15.77
CA ASP A 50 -8.34 3.48 -16.66
C ASP A 50 -9.39 4.60 -16.59
N TRP A 51 -9.70 5.07 -15.37
CA TRP A 51 -10.63 6.18 -15.19
C TRP A 51 -10.12 7.48 -15.83
N GLU A 52 -8.83 7.81 -15.65
CA GLU A 52 -8.21 9.00 -16.22
C GLU A 52 -8.12 8.93 -17.75
N ALA A 53 -7.95 7.75 -18.33
CA ALA A 53 -8.00 7.55 -19.78
C ALA A 53 -9.38 7.89 -20.36
N GLU A 54 -10.46 7.61 -19.62
CA GLU A 54 -11.84 7.88 -20.03
C GLU A 54 -12.30 9.32 -19.73
N HIS A 55 -11.85 9.91 -18.61
CA HIS A 55 -12.41 11.16 -18.07
C HIS A 55 -11.41 12.33 -18.02
N GLY A 56 -10.13 12.08 -18.34
CA GLY A 56 -9.03 13.01 -18.16
C GLY A 56 -8.37 12.90 -16.79
N GLU A 57 -7.16 13.44 -16.66
CA GLU A 57 -6.38 13.39 -15.42
C GLU A 57 -7.14 14.02 -14.24
N ILE A 58 -7.12 13.35 -13.08
CA ILE A 58 -7.70 13.91 -11.86
C ILE A 58 -6.80 15.07 -11.42
N SER A 59 -7.29 16.30 -11.51
CA SER A 59 -6.49 17.48 -11.18
C SER A 59 -6.22 17.60 -9.67
N VAL A 60 -5.15 18.32 -9.33
CA VAL A 60 -4.83 18.64 -7.92
C VAL A 60 -5.99 19.38 -7.23
N ALA A 61 -6.72 20.22 -7.96
CA ALA A 61 -7.85 20.98 -7.44
C ALA A 61 -9.03 20.06 -7.06
N GLU A 62 -9.33 19.08 -7.92
CA GLU A 62 -10.38 18.08 -7.67
C GLU A 62 -10.01 17.19 -6.48
N ARG A 63 -8.76 16.70 -6.40
CA ARG A 63 -8.30 15.93 -5.24
C ARG A 63 -8.41 16.73 -3.94
N ARG A 64 -8.02 18.01 -3.96
CA ARG A 64 -8.14 18.90 -2.79
C ARG A 64 -9.59 19.13 -2.40
N ARG A 65 -10.51 19.27 -3.35
CA ARG A 65 -11.95 19.38 -3.11
C ARG A 65 -12.50 18.12 -2.46
N ALA A 66 -12.25 16.96 -3.07
CA ALA A 66 -12.67 15.67 -2.53
C ALA A 66 -12.12 15.42 -1.11
N ARG A 67 -10.85 15.76 -0.86
CA ARG A 67 -10.23 15.64 0.47
C ARG A 67 -10.97 16.44 1.55
N ARG A 68 -11.44 17.65 1.22
CA ARG A 68 -12.25 18.48 2.15
C ARG A 68 -13.62 17.86 2.39
N GLU A 69 -14.27 17.39 1.33
CA GLU A 69 -15.61 16.78 1.42
C GLU A 69 -15.62 15.50 2.25
N LEU A 70 -14.55 14.71 2.16
CA LEU A 70 -14.38 13.50 2.97
C LEU A 70 -13.88 13.77 4.40
N GLY A 71 -13.66 15.03 4.79
CA GLY A 71 -13.14 15.39 6.12
C GLY A 71 -11.71 14.90 6.38
N LEU A 72 -11.00 14.45 5.34
CA LEU A 72 -9.64 13.92 5.43
C LEU A 72 -8.57 15.03 5.46
N SER A 73 -9.01 16.28 5.62
CA SER A 73 -8.14 17.42 5.85
C SER A 73 -7.40 17.23 7.17
N ASN A 74 -6.14 16.81 7.05
CA ASN A 74 -5.14 16.68 8.10
C ASN A 74 -4.99 15.27 8.72
N GLN A 75 -4.35 14.35 7.98
CA GLN A 75 -3.44 13.39 8.59
C GLN A 75 -2.07 13.53 7.90
N PRO A 76 -0.97 13.61 8.67
CA PRO A 76 0.39 13.77 8.14
C PRO A 76 0.82 12.59 7.26
#